data_AF-R7K8K2-F1
#
_entry.id   AF-R7K8K2-F1
#
_cell.length_a   1.000
_cell.length_b   1.000
_cell.length_c   1.000
_cell.angle_alpha   90.00
_cell.angle_beta   90.00
_cell.angle_gamma   90.00
#
_symmetry.space_group_name_H-M   'P 1'
#
loop_
_entity.id
_entity.type
_entity.pdbx_description
1 polymer ?
#
loop_
_entity_poly.entity_id
_entity_poly.type
_entity_poly.pdbx_seq_one_letter_code
_entity_poly.pdbx_strand_id
1 'polypeptide(L)'
;MNMLFGPPANRDDCEKMMSLFFSKEGKHIVCGGTTASIAAKWLGKPLKASLTFERSDVPPIAEIEGVDLVTEGVITVNKVVEYAEDYVGENKLYEQWSMQRDGASLICRLLFEEATDINFFVGRAVNPAHQNPDLPINFNIKMNLVKKLTDALFKMGKKIKVSYF
;
A
#
# COMPACT_ATOMS: atom_id res chain seq x y z
N MET A 1 9.43 -3.98 -7.26
CA MET A 1 8.63 -3.09 -6.39
C MET A 1 8.36 -3.82 -5.08
N ASN A 2 8.47 -3.12 -3.95
CA ASN A 2 8.20 -3.68 -2.63
C ASN A 2 7.08 -2.87 -1.99
N MET A 3 5.97 -3.52 -1.63
CA MET A 3 4.82 -2.87 -1.01
C MET A 3 4.58 -3.43 0.39
N LEU A 4 4.68 -2.56 1.39
CA LEU A 4 4.44 -2.87 2.79
C LEU A 4 3.05 -2.39 3.19
N PHE A 5 2.17 -3.31 3.61
CA PHE A 5 0.79 -2.99 3.93
C PHE A 5 0.37 -3.53 5.29
N GLY A 6 0.35 -2.63 6.27
CA GLY A 6 0.01 -2.90 7.67
C GLY A 6 1.18 -3.47 8.49
N PRO A 7 1.14 -3.30 9.83
CA PRO A 7 2.15 -3.85 10.74
C PRO A 7 1.91 -5.34 11.05
N PRO A 8 2.95 -6.07 11.47
CA PRO A 8 2.87 -7.49 11.78
C PRO A 8 1.90 -7.76 12.93
N ALA A 9 1.31 -8.96 12.99
CA ALA A 9 0.40 -9.31 14.09
C ALA A 9 1.10 -9.27 15.46
N ASN A 10 2.34 -9.76 15.53
CA ASN A 10 3.19 -9.63 16.71
C ASN A 10 4.14 -8.44 16.56
N ARG A 11 4.23 -7.59 17.58
CA ARG A 11 5.13 -6.43 17.59
C ARG A 11 6.60 -6.84 17.54
N ASP A 12 6.96 -8.00 18.08
CA ASP A 12 8.33 -8.51 18.08
C ASP A 12 8.83 -8.83 16.66
N ASP A 13 7.91 -9.01 15.69
CA ASP A 13 8.26 -9.23 14.29
C ASP A 13 8.51 -7.94 13.50
N CYS A 14 8.40 -6.75 14.12
CA CYS A 14 8.58 -5.48 13.41
C CYS A 14 9.98 -5.34 12.82
N GLU A 15 11.03 -5.65 13.58
CA GLU A 15 12.41 -5.58 13.09
C GLU A 15 12.66 -6.56 11.96
N LYS A 16 12.17 -7.79 12.09
CA LYS A 16 12.26 -8.81 11.05
C LYS A 16 11.55 -8.39 9.76
N MET A 17 10.34 -7.86 9.87
CA MET A 17 9.56 -7.40 8.72
C MET A 17 10.24 -6.21 8.02
N MET A 18 10.74 -5.23 8.78
CA MET A 18 11.43 -4.06 8.22
C MET A 18 12.77 -4.46 7.58
N SER A 19 13.54 -5.32 8.24
CA SER A 19 14.80 -5.85 7.70
C SER A 19 14.57 -6.55 6.36
N LEU A 20 13.58 -7.44 6.28
CA LEU A 20 13.26 -8.13 5.04
C LEU A 20 12.74 -7.17 3.96
N PHE A 21 11.88 -6.22 4.32
CA PHE A 21 11.33 -5.23 3.40
C PHE A 21 12.42 -4.36 2.76
N PHE A 22 13.27 -3.72 3.57
CA PHE A 22 14.32 -2.82 3.10
C PHE A 22 15.55 -3.55 2.53
N SER A 23 15.70 -4.86 2.77
CA SER A 23 16.72 -5.67 2.10
C SER A 23 16.42 -5.93 0.63
N LYS A 24 15.19 -5.68 0.17
CA LYS A 24 14.81 -5.90 -1.23
C LYS A 24 15.22 -4.70 -2.08
N GLU A 25 15.88 -4.98 -3.19
CA GLU A 25 16.16 -3.96 -4.19
C GLU A 25 14.87 -3.43 -4.85
N GLY A 26 14.99 -2.25 -5.45
CA GLY A 26 13.89 -1.55 -6.10
C GLY A 26 13.15 -0.58 -5.17
N LYS A 27 12.05 -0.02 -5.69
CA LYS A 27 11.27 1.00 -4.99
C LYS A 27 10.42 0.43 -3.85
N HIS A 28 10.27 1.21 -2.79
CA HIS A 28 9.58 0.88 -1.54
C HIS A 28 8.33 1.76 -1.36
N ILE A 29 7.18 1.09 -1.26
CA ILE A 29 5.88 1.71 -0.99
C ILE A 29 5.45 1.29 0.41
N VAL A 30 5.09 2.25 1.27
CA VAL A 30 4.60 2.00 2.63
C VAL A 30 3.16 2.49 2.76
N CYS A 31 2.25 1.57 3.10
CA CYS A 31 0.83 1.83 3.27
C CYS A 31 0.41 1.55 4.72
N GLY A 32 -0.08 2.57 5.41
CA GLY A 32 -0.49 2.48 6.83
C GLY A 32 0.16 3.58 7.66
N GLY A 33 -0.62 4.39 8.39
CA GLY A 33 -0.04 5.37 9.34
C GLY A 33 0.84 4.73 10.43
N THR A 34 0.36 3.66 11.06
CA THR A 34 1.15 2.87 12.03
C THR A 34 2.37 2.23 11.36
N THR A 35 2.19 1.67 10.16
CA THR A 35 3.26 1.06 9.36
C THR A 35 4.35 2.07 9.02
N ALA A 36 3.97 3.27 8.59
CA ALA A 36 4.87 4.38 8.26
C ALA A 36 5.65 4.85 9.49
N SER A 37 5.01 4.89 10.66
CA SER A 37 5.69 5.23 11.91
C SER A 37 6.75 4.19 12.31
N ILE A 38 6.48 2.89 12.07
CA ILE A 38 7.45 1.82 12.29
C ILE A 38 8.61 1.91 11.29
N ALA A 39 8.32 2.15 10.01
CA ALA A 39 9.34 2.34 8.97
C ALA A 39 10.22 3.57 9.24
N ALA A 40 9.63 4.70 9.65
CA ALA A 40 10.34 5.92 10.04
C ALA A 40 11.29 5.67 11.22
N LYS A 41 10.80 4.96 12.26
CA LYS A 41 11.62 4.56 13.40
C LYS A 41 12.78 3.65 12.99
N TRP A 42 12.53 2.67 12.12
CA TRP A 42 13.55 1.75 11.61
C TRP A 42 14.65 2.49 10.84
N LEU A 43 14.28 3.44 9.99
CA LEU A 43 15.22 4.22 9.19
C LEU A 43 15.93 5.34 9.99
N GLY A 44 15.44 5.66 11.18
CA GLY A 44 15.90 6.83 11.95
C GLY A 44 15.58 8.16 11.24
N LYS A 45 14.49 8.22 10.48
CA LYS A 45 14.08 9.37 9.66
C LYS A 45 12.71 9.88 10.06
N PRO A 46 12.45 11.20 10.00
CA PRO A 46 11.14 11.75 10.34
C PRO A 46 10.08 11.39 9.29
N LEU A 47 8.88 11.07 9.76
CA LEU A 47 7.68 11.00 8.92
C LEU A 47 7.10 12.40 8.76
N LYS A 48 6.98 12.88 7.53
CA LYS A 48 6.45 14.21 7.21
C LYS A 48 5.15 14.08 6.42
N ALA A 49 4.06 14.66 6.90
CA ALA A 49 2.85 14.77 6.09
C ALA A 49 3.12 15.68 4.89
N SER A 50 2.61 15.31 3.71
CA SER A 50 2.71 16.20 2.55
C SER A 50 1.87 17.45 2.76
N LEU A 51 2.41 18.60 2.36
CA LEU A 51 1.68 19.87 2.33
C LEU A 51 0.83 20.01 1.05
N THR A 52 1.01 19.10 0.09
CA THR A 52 0.26 19.06 -1.17
C THR A 52 -0.98 18.23 -0.98
N PHE A 53 -2.13 18.91 -0.92
CA PHE A 53 -3.44 18.27 -0.88
C PHE A 53 -4.03 18.24 -2.28
N GLU A 54 -4.15 17.05 -2.84
CA GLU A 54 -4.95 16.83 -4.04
C GLU A 54 -6.42 16.91 -3.67
N ARG A 55 -7.24 17.54 -4.53
CA ARG A 55 -8.69 17.58 -4.34
C ARG A 55 -9.28 16.24 -4.82
N SER A 56 -9.03 15.20 -4.04
CA SER A 56 -9.42 13.81 -4.29
C SER A 56 -10.12 13.22 -3.07
N ASP A 57 -10.87 12.14 -3.26
CA ASP A 57 -11.43 11.31 -2.17
C ASP A 57 -10.35 10.40 -1.53
N VAL A 58 -9.14 10.40 -2.09
CA VAL A 58 -7.98 9.68 -1.57
C VAL A 58 -7.27 10.50 -0.48
N PRO A 59 -6.94 9.90 0.69
CA PRO A 59 -6.18 10.57 1.74
C PRO A 59 -4.80 11.10 1.28
N PRO A 60 -4.26 12.13 1.94
CA PRO A 60 -2.96 12.70 1.58
C PRO A 60 -1.82 11.69 1.78
N ILE A 61 -0.75 11.88 1.01
CA ILE A 61 0.50 11.11 1.14
C ILE A 61 1.40 11.70 2.24
N ALA A 62 2.44 10.95 2.57
CA ALA A 62 3.51 11.39 3.45
C ALA A 62 4.87 11.06 2.84
N GLU A 63 5.93 11.52 3.48
CA GLU A 63 7.31 11.33 3.07
C GLU A 63 8.16 10.80 4.22
N ILE A 64 9.02 9.83 3.90
CA ILE A 64 10.09 9.34 4.76
C ILE A 64 11.32 9.21 3.87
N GLU A 65 12.45 9.79 4.26
CA GLU A 65 13.70 9.61 3.51
C GLU A 65 14.07 8.12 3.46
N GLY A 66 14.30 7.57 2.26
CA GLY A 66 14.54 6.14 2.03
C GLY A 66 13.29 5.32 1.69
N VAL A 67 12.12 5.96 1.56
CA VAL A 67 10.87 5.35 1.06
C VAL A 67 10.38 6.13 -0.15
N ASP A 68 10.09 5.44 -1.26
CA ASP A 68 9.66 6.09 -2.51
C ASP A 68 8.24 6.65 -2.45
N LEU A 69 7.35 6.01 -1.67
CA LEU A 69 5.97 6.48 -1.50
C LEU A 69 5.39 6.03 -0.15
N VAL A 70 4.81 6.97 0.60
CA VAL A 70 4.07 6.67 1.84
C VAL A 70 2.61 7.11 1.71
N THR A 71 1.67 6.22 1.98
CA THR A 71 0.22 6.47 1.87
C THR A 71 -0.55 6.02 3.11
N GLU A 72 -1.83 6.40 3.20
CA GLU A 72 -2.68 6.07 4.35
C GLU A 72 -2.74 4.58 4.63
N GLY A 73 -3.15 3.74 3.68
CA GLY A 73 -3.47 2.35 3.98
C GLY A 73 -4.71 1.87 3.25
N VAL A 74 -5.73 1.49 4.01
CA VAL A 74 -6.89 0.72 3.52
C VAL A 74 -7.71 1.51 2.50
N ILE A 75 -7.94 2.80 2.74
CA ILE A 75 -8.75 3.65 1.86
C ILE A 75 -8.03 3.81 0.52
N THR A 76 -6.74 4.15 0.54
CA THR A 76 -5.93 4.30 -0.66
C THR A 76 -5.83 2.98 -1.43
N VAL A 77 -5.55 1.86 -0.77
CA VAL A 77 -5.41 0.56 -1.44
C VAL A 77 -6.75 0.06 -1.99
N ASN A 78 -7.88 0.38 -1.35
CA ASN A 78 -9.20 0.10 -1.90
C ASN A 78 -9.41 0.80 -3.25
N LYS A 79 -9.02 2.08 -3.36
CA LYS A 79 -9.07 2.81 -4.63
C LYS A 79 -8.14 2.21 -5.69
N VAL A 80 -6.94 1.75 -5.30
CA VAL A 80 -6.03 1.03 -6.20
C VAL A 80 -6.65 -0.26 -6.71
N VAL A 81 -7.39 -0.99 -5.88
CA VAL A 81 -8.11 -2.21 -6.32
C VAL A 81 -9.20 -1.88 -7.34
N GLU A 82 -9.96 -0.79 -7.14
CA GLU A 82 -10.96 -0.30 -8.12
C GLU A 82 -10.29 -0.04 -9.48
N TYR A 83 -9.16 0.69 -9.48
CA TYR A 83 -8.40 0.93 -10.70
C TYR A 83 -7.81 -0.33 -11.31
N ALA A 84 -7.35 -1.28 -10.50
CA ALA A 84 -6.79 -2.55 -10.99
C ALA A 84 -7.86 -3.45 -11.63
N GLU A 85 -9.04 -3.52 -11.04
CA GLU A 85 -10.19 -4.26 -11.58
C GLU A 85 -10.67 -3.62 -12.91
N ASP A 86 -10.76 -2.29 -12.98
CA ASP A 86 -11.10 -1.57 -14.22
C ASP A 86 -10.02 -1.76 -15.31
N TYR A 87 -8.74 -1.64 -14.97
CA TYR A 87 -7.62 -1.84 -15.91
C TYR A 87 -7.67 -3.20 -16.61
N VAL A 88 -7.97 -4.26 -15.84
CA VAL A 88 -8.11 -5.62 -16.38
C VAL A 88 -9.38 -5.79 -17.21
N GLY A 89 -10.40 -4.95 -16.97
CA GLY A 89 -11.67 -4.94 -17.67
C GLY A 89 -11.70 -3.96 -18.84
N GLU A 90 -12.47 -2.89 -18.68
CA GLU A 90 -12.73 -1.91 -19.75
C GLU A 90 -11.71 -0.76 -19.81
N ASN A 91 -10.86 -0.63 -18.79
CA ASN A 91 -9.82 0.39 -18.65
C ASN A 91 -10.36 1.83 -18.82
N LYS A 92 -11.56 2.10 -18.32
CA LYS A 92 -12.23 3.41 -18.41
C LYS A 92 -11.60 4.48 -17.53
N LEU A 93 -10.95 4.06 -16.44
CA LEU A 93 -10.37 4.93 -15.43
C LEU A 93 -8.89 5.27 -15.71
N TYR A 94 -8.35 4.86 -16.86
CA TYR A 94 -6.96 5.11 -17.27
C TYR A 94 -6.53 6.57 -17.06
N GLU A 95 -7.29 7.52 -17.60
CA GLU A 95 -6.95 8.95 -17.49
C GLU A 95 -6.93 9.44 -16.05
N GLN A 96 -7.75 8.87 -15.17
CA GLN A 96 -7.81 9.27 -13.77
C GLN A 96 -6.51 8.89 -13.05
N TRP A 97 -6.19 7.60 -13.01
CA TRP A 97 -5.04 7.13 -12.22
C TRP A 97 -3.70 7.46 -12.89
N SER A 98 -3.66 7.62 -14.22
CA SER A 98 -2.41 7.96 -14.93
C SER A 98 -2.04 9.44 -14.79
N MET A 99 -3.01 10.35 -14.60
CA MET A 99 -2.77 11.80 -14.56
C MET A 99 -2.81 12.41 -13.15
N GLN A 100 -3.63 11.87 -12.24
CA GLN A 100 -3.76 12.42 -10.88
C GLN A 100 -2.51 12.14 -10.04
N ARG A 101 -2.28 12.96 -9.01
CA ARG A 101 -1.09 12.86 -8.13
C ARG A 101 -1.40 12.41 -6.71
N ASP A 102 -2.60 11.91 -6.47
CA ASP A 102 -2.93 11.30 -5.18
C ASP A 102 -2.22 9.94 -4.97
N GLY A 103 -2.28 9.44 -3.74
CA GLY A 103 -1.59 8.22 -3.34
C GLY A 103 -2.04 6.98 -4.13
N ALA A 104 -3.30 6.90 -4.54
CA ALA A 104 -3.81 5.75 -5.28
C ALA A 104 -3.26 5.76 -6.71
N SER A 105 -3.30 6.91 -7.35
CA SER A 105 -2.78 7.14 -8.70
C SER A 105 -1.27 6.90 -8.78
N LEU A 106 -0.52 7.37 -7.76
CA LEU A 106 0.91 7.10 -7.64
C LEU A 106 1.21 5.60 -7.48
N ILE A 107 0.45 4.88 -6.65
CA ILE A 107 0.59 3.42 -6.54
C ILE A 107 0.27 2.74 -7.88
N CYS A 108 -0.77 3.18 -8.61
CA CYS A 108 -1.14 2.58 -9.90
C CYS A 108 -0.01 2.71 -10.92
N ARG A 109 0.60 3.89 -11.09
CA ARG A 109 1.76 4.05 -11.99
C ARG A 109 2.93 3.14 -11.60
N LEU A 110 3.24 3.09 -10.31
CA LEU A 110 4.31 2.22 -9.79
C LEU A 110 4.02 0.74 -10.06
N LEU A 111 2.81 0.25 -9.79
CA LEU A 111 2.47 -1.18 -9.88
C LEU A 111 2.08 -1.63 -11.29
N PHE A 112 1.32 -0.83 -12.03
CA PHE A 112 0.75 -1.21 -13.32
C PHE A 112 1.74 -0.95 -14.46
N GLU A 113 2.45 0.17 -14.43
CA GLU A 113 3.33 0.59 -15.53
C GLU A 113 4.78 0.19 -15.27
N GLU A 114 5.33 0.56 -14.11
CA GLU A 114 6.77 0.39 -13.85
C GLU A 114 7.16 -1.01 -13.37
N ALA A 115 6.33 -1.66 -12.55
CA ALA A 115 6.73 -2.92 -11.92
C ALA A 115 6.68 -4.11 -12.89
N THR A 116 7.68 -4.98 -12.81
CA THR A 116 7.66 -6.35 -13.37
C THR A 116 7.45 -7.39 -12.28
N ASP A 117 8.22 -7.24 -11.19
CA ASP A 117 8.23 -8.10 -10.01
C ASP A 117 7.79 -7.30 -8.79
N ILE A 118 6.85 -7.84 -8.03
CA ILE A 118 6.21 -7.17 -6.89
C ILE A 118 6.27 -8.08 -5.66
N ASN A 119 6.90 -7.59 -4.60
CA ASN A 119 6.91 -8.24 -3.29
C ASN A 119 5.93 -7.51 -2.37
N PHE A 120 4.89 -8.21 -1.92
CA PHE A 120 3.98 -7.74 -0.90
C PHE A 120 4.43 -8.23 0.48
N PHE A 121 4.52 -7.29 1.42
CA PHE A 121 4.79 -7.52 2.82
C PHE A 121 3.55 -7.11 3.60
N VAL A 122 2.76 -8.10 4.02
CA VAL A 122 1.40 -7.87 4.52
C VAL A 122 1.36 -8.18 6.01
N GLY A 123 1.17 -7.15 6.81
CA GLY A 123 1.00 -7.30 8.25
C GLY A 123 -0.41 -7.71 8.62
N ARG A 124 -0.57 -8.59 9.62
CA ARG A 124 -1.85 -9.16 10.08
C ARG A 124 -2.36 -8.54 11.39
N ALA A 125 -1.75 -7.45 11.86
CA ALA A 125 -2.27 -6.72 13.01
C ALA A 125 -3.75 -6.36 12.79
N VAL A 126 -4.55 -6.62 13.82
CA VAL A 126 -5.93 -6.17 13.94
C VAL A 126 -5.90 -4.69 14.30
N ASN A 127 -6.60 -3.84 13.54
CA ASN A 127 -6.80 -2.45 13.92
C ASN A 127 -8.04 -2.36 14.82
N PRO A 128 -7.92 -1.97 16.10
CA PRO A 128 -9.07 -1.81 16.99
C PRO A 128 -10.10 -0.81 16.47
N ALA A 129 -9.68 0.22 15.73
CA ALA A 129 -10.59 1.17 15.10
C ALA A 129 -11.47 0.52 14.01
N HIS A 130 -11.06 -0.63 13.45
CA HIS A 130 -11.84 -1.44 12.50
C HIS A 130 -12.57 -2.61 13.20
N GLN A 131 -12.66 -2.60 14.54
CA GLN A 131 -13.46 -3.54 15.32
C GLN A 131 -14.75 -2.92 15.85
N ASN A 132 -15.01 -1.65 15.53
CA ASN A 132 -16.27 -1.01 15.86
C ASN A 132 -17.40 -1.65 15.01
N PRO A 133 -18.40 -2.30 15.62
CA PRO A 133 -19.54 -2.89 14.90
C PRO A 133 -20.32 -1.87 14.08
N ASP A 134 -20.27 -0.60 14.47
CA ASP A 134 -20.94 0.52 13.80
C ASP A 134 -20.11 1.10 12.65
N LEU A 135 -18.85 0.66 12.49
CA LEU A 135 -18.02 1.03 11.35
C LEU A 135 -18.09 -0.09 10.30
N PRO A 136 -18.28 0.26 9.00
CA PRO A 136 -18.51 -0.72 7.93
C PRO A 136 -17.26 -1.56 7.57
N ILE A 137 -16.19 -1.52 8.36
CA ILE A 137 -14.88 -2.02 8.00
C ILE A 137 -14.58 -3.33 8.73
N ASN A 138 -15.04 -4.46 8.18
CA ASN A 138 -14.73 -5.81 8.67
C ASN A 138 -13.20 -6.09 8.57
N PHE A 139 -12.61 -6.75 9.58
CA PHE A 139 -11.20 -7.21 9.62
C PHE A 139 -10.74 -7.93 8.33
N ASN A 140 -11.66 -8.60 7.63
CA ASN A 140 -11.39 -9.25 6.35
C ASN A 140 -11.03 -8.30 5.20
N ILE A 141 -11.25 -6.98 5.34
CA ILE A 141 -11.05 -6.04 4.24
C ILE A 141 -9.59 -5.98 3.80
N LYS A 142 -8.62 -5.88 4.71
CA LYS A 142 -7.19 -5.80 4.31
C LYS A 142 -6.74 -7.04 3.54
N MET A 143 -7.11 -8.24 4.02
CA MET A 143 -6.77 -9.49 3.34
C MET A 143 -7.48 -9.62 1.99
N ASN A 144 -8.75 -9.22 1.93
CA ASN A 144 -9.51 -9.21 0.68
C ASN A 144 -8.93 -8.22 -0.34
N LEU A 145 -8.50 -7.03 0.09
CA LEU A 145 -7.85 -6.04 -0.76
C LEU A 145 -6.54 -6.57 -1.32
N VAL A 146 -5.69 -7.17 -0.48
CA VAL A 146 -4.46 -7.82 -0.95
C VAL A 146 -4.79 -8.88 -1.98
N LYS A 147 -5.73 -9.79 -1.69
CA LYS A 147 -6.12 -10.86 -2.62
C LYS A 147 -6.59 -10.29 -3.97
N LYS A 148 -7.53 -9.35 -3.95
CA LYS A 148 -8.07 -8.72 -5.17
C LYS A 148 -6.98 -8.02 -5.98
N LEU A 149 -6.13 -7.24 -5.30
CA LEU A 149 -5.04 -6.51 -5.96
C LEU A 149 -4.03 -7.48 -6.59
N THR A 150 -3.63 -8.52 -5.86
CA THR A 150 -2.69 -9.51 -6.40
C THR A 150 -3.30 -10.30 -7.55
N ASP A 151 -4.59 -10.64 -7.49
CA ASP A 151 -5.30 -11.33 -8.58
C ASP A 151 -5.34 -10.46 -9.84
N ALA A 152 -5.60 -9.16 -9.70
CA ALA A 152 -5.61 -8.22 -10.82
C ALA A 152 -4.20 -8.03 -11.42
N LEU A 153 -3.19 -7.77 -10.58
CA LEU A 153 -1.80 -7.62 -11.00
C LEU A 153 -1.26 -8.88 -11.70
N PHE A 154 -1.67 -10.07 -11.24
CA PHE A 154 -1.31 -11.32 -11.91
C PHE A 154 -1.88 -11.38 -13.33
N LYS A 155 -3.13 -10.96 -13.52
CA LYS A 155 -3.75 -10.87 -14.86
C LYS A 155 -3.07 -9.81 -15.75
N MET A 156 -2.45 -8.79 -15.15
CA MET A 156 -1.60 -7.83 -15.86
C MET A 156 -0.19 -8.37 -16.21
N GLY A 157 0.08 -9.66 -15.94
CA GLY A 157 1.36 -10.30 -16.25
C GLY A 157 2.47 -10.03 -15.24
N LYS A 158 2.15 -9.50 -14.05
CA LYS A 158 3.14 -9.21 -13.01
C LYS A 158 3.53 -10.47 -12.24
N LYS A 159 4.80 -10.56 -11.83
CA LYS A 159 5.29 -11.63 -10.94
C LYS A 159 5.13 -11.19 -9.50
N ILE A 160 4.35 -11.94 -8.72
CA ILE A 160 3.94 -11.53 -7.38
C ILE A 160 4.43 -12.54 -6.34
N LYS A 161 5.00 -12.03 -5.26
CA LYS A 161 5.26 -12.79 -4.03
C LYS A 161 4.60 -12.08 -2.86
N VAL A 162 3.90 -12.85 -2.02
CA VAL A 162 3.23 -12.30 -0.82
C VAL A 162 3.83 -12.97 0.41
N SER A 163 4.30 -12.15 1.35
CA SER A 163 4.80 -12.57 2.65
C SER A 163 3.90 -11.99 3.74
N TYR A 164 3.36 -12.86 4.60
CA TYR A 164 2.49 -12.47 5.70
C TYR A 164 3.25 -12.43 7.00
N PHE A 165 2.98 -11.39 7.81
CA PHE A 165 3.60 -11.14 9.11
C PHE A 165 2.51 -11.01 10.17
#